data_AF-A0A6L7CUX4-F1
#
_entry.id   AF-A0A6L7CUX4-F1
#
_cell.length_a   1.000
_cell.length_b   1.000
_cell.length_c   1.000
_cell.angle_alpha   90.00
_cell.angle_beta   90.00
_cell.angle_gamma   90.00
#
_symmetry.space_group_name_H-M   'P 1'
#
loop_
_entity.id
_entity.type
_entity.pdbx_description
1 polymer ?
#
loop_
_entity_poly.entity_id
_entity_poly.type
_entity_poly.pdbx_seq_one_letter_code
_entity_poly.pdbx_strand_id
1 'polypeptide(L)'
;AGMHRMRHMQQYAATPQAIFIAFDASNIVSAEDREQRNTLIILFALATVLLASVLSFFWYRRYLRSRQLLQDEMKRKEKLVALGHLAAGVAHEIRNPLSSIKGLAKYFAERAPAGGEAHQLAQVMAKEADRLNRVVSELLELVKPTHLALQAVDLNTLINHSLQLVSQDA
;
A
#
# COMPACT_ATOMS: atom_id res chain seq x y z
N ALA A 1 -16.06 60.48 -115.41
CA ALA A 1 -16.28 59.38 -116.38
C ALA A 1 -16.08 58.05 -115.67
N GLY A 2 -17.01 57.09 -115.86
CA GLY A 2 -16.86 55.66 -115.55
C GLY A 2 -17.17 55.25 -114.10
N MET A 3 -18.42 54.96 -113.73
CA MET A 3 -19.19 53.70 -113.90
C MET A 3 -19.00 52.66 -112.78
N HIS A 4 -20.04 52.58 -111.94
CA HIS A 4 -20.74 51.38 -111.47
C HIS A 4 -19.97 50.05 -111.31
N ARG A 5 -19.95 49.56 -110.06
CA ARG A 5 -20.58 48.27 -109.73
C ARG A 5 -20.80 48.12 -108.22
N MET A 6 -22.08 48.15 -107.82
CA MET A 6 -22.55 47.48 -106.61
C MET A 6 -22.43 45.96 -106.81
N ARG A 7 -21.89 45.26 -105.81
CA ARG A 7 -22.25 43.87 -105.53
C ARG A 7 -22.35 43.66 -104.02
N HIS A 8 -23.51 43.11 -103.65
CA HIS A 8 -23.98 42.79 -102.31
C HIS A 8 -23.22 41.62 -101.67
N MET A 9 -23.38 41.58 -100.33
CA MET A 9 -23.50 40.37 -99.49
C MET A 9 -22.23 39.59 -99.15
N GLN A 10 -21.76 39.73 -97.90
CA GLN A 10 -22.07 38.80 -96.80
C GLN A 10 -21.22 39.19 -95.57
N GLN A 11 -21.89 39.64 -94.50
CA GLN A 11 -21.26 39.77 -93.18
C GLN A 11 -20.91 38.36 -92.68
N TYR A 12 -19.64 37.99 -92.74
CA TYR A 12 -19.11 36.85 -91.99
C TYR A 12 -19.15 37.21 -90.50
N ALA A 13 -20.24 36.88 -89.81
CA ALA A 13 -20.26 36.83 -88.36
C ALA A 13 -19.33 35.69 -87.94
N ALA A 14 -18.10 36.00 -87.56
CA ALA A 14 -17.19 35.04 -86.96
C ALA A 14 -17.82 34.56 -85.65
N THR A 15 -18.41 33.36 -85.65
CA THR A 15 -18.89 32.72 -84.43
C THR A 15 -17.69 32.54 -83.50
N PRO A 16 -17.68 33.12 -82.29
CA PRO A 16 -16.55 32.98 -81.39
C PRO A 16 -16.41 31.49 -81.03
N GLN A 17 -15.26 30.90 -81.33
CA GLN A 17 -14.93 29.56 -80.87
C GLN A 17 -14.71 29.62 -79.35
N ALA A 18 -15.73 29.23 -78.59
CA ALA A 18 -15.60 29.07 -77.14
C ALA A 18 -15.08 27.66 -76.84
N ILE A 19 -13.86 27.58 -76.30
CA ILE A 19 -13.30 26.33 -75.77
C ILE A 19 -13.79 26.20 -74.33
N PHE A 20 -14.66 25.22 -74.07
CA PHE A 20 -15.04 24.86 -72.70
C PHE A 20 -14.04 23.86 -72.13
N ILE A 21 -13.26 24.30 -71.15
CA ILE A 21 -12.41 23.43 -70.34
C ILE A 21 -13.25 22.96 -69.15
N ALA A 22 -13.71 21.72 -69.17
CA ALA A 22 -14.32 21.08 -68.01
C ALA A 22 -13.21 20.54 -67.11
N PHE A 23 -13.10 21.06 -65.89
CA PHE A 23 -12.16 20.59 -64.88
C PHE A 23 -12.85 19.55 -64.00
N ASP A 24 -12.37 18.30 -64.02
CA ASP A 24 -12.91 17.24 -63.16
C ASP A 24 -12.42 17.43 -61.72
N ALA A 25 -13.27 18.08 -60.92
CA ALA A 25 -13.01 18.36 -59.51
C ALA A 25 -13.20 17.13 -58.58
N SER A 26 -13.68 15.99 -59.09
CA SER A 26 -13.89 14.78 -58.26
C SER A 26 -12.60 14.26 -57.64
N ASN A 27 -11.46 14.47 -58.32
CA ASN A 27 -10.13 14.14 -57.82
C ASN A 27 -9.68 15.02 -56.65
N ILE A 28 -10.15 16.28 -56.59
CA ILE A 28 -9.82 17.22 -55.50
C ILE A 28 -10.64 16.86 -54.26
N VAL A 29 -11.95 16.64 -54.42
CA VAL A 29 -12.84 16.28 -53.29
C VAL A 29 -12.44 14.94 -52.67
N SER A 30 -12.10 13.94 -53.48
CA SER A 30 -11.65 12.63 -52.97
C SER A 30 -10.24 12.64 -52.35
N ALA A 31 -9.42 13.65 -52.62
CA ALA A 31 -8.14 13.85 -51.94
C ALA A 31 -8.34 14.42 -50.53
N GLU A 32 -9.30 15.34 -50.35
CA GLU A 32 -9.61 15.98 -49.07
C GLU A 32 -10.16 14.99 -48.03
N ASP A 33 -11.06 14.08 -48.43
CA ASP A 33 -11.59 13.02 -47.55
C ASP A 33 -10.50 12.06 -47.04
N ARG A 34 -9.48 11.79 -47.87
CA ARG A 34 -8.34 10.93 -47.49
C ARG A 34 -7.45 11.62 -46.46
N GLU A 35 -7.22 12.91 -46.63
CA GLU A 35 -6.42 13.72 -45.72
C GLU A 35 -7.10 13.87 -44.34
N GLN A 36 -8.42 14.11 -44.33
CA GLN A 36 -9.21 14.15 -43.09
C GLN A 36 -9.18 12.82 -42.35
N ARG A 37 -9.40 11.69 -43.05
CA ARG A 37 -9.35 10.35 -42.43
C ARG A 37 -7.99 10.04 -41.84
N ASN A 38 -6.90 10.33 -42.55
CA ASN A 38 -5.54 10.08 -42.06
C ASN A 38 -5.22 10.94 -40.82
N THR A 39 -5.66 12.20 -40.82
CA THR A 39 -5.51 13.10 -39.67
C THR A 39 -6.23 12.56 -38.44
N LEU A 40 -7.47 12.09 -38.59
CA LEU A 40 -8.23 11.50 -37.48
C LEU A 40 -7.57 10.23 -36.92
N ILE A 41 -7.05 9.36 -37.78
CA ILE A 41 -6.33 8.14 -37.35
C ILE A 41 -5.09 8.52 -36.53
N ILE A 42 -4.29 9.48 -37.00
CA ILE A 42 -3.10 9.94 -36.28
C ILE A 42 -3.47 10.57 -34.94
N LEU A 43 -4.50 11.41 -34.89
CA LEU A 43 -4.97 12.02 -33.64
C LEU A 43 -5.43 10.95 -32.64
N PHE A 44 -6.17 9.94 -33.10
CA PHE A 44 -6.59 8.84 -32.25
C PHE A 44 -5.39 8.02 -31.74
N ALA A 45 -4.42 7.72 -32.61
CA ALA A 45 -3.19 7.04 -32.23
C ALA A 45 -2.39 7.84 -31.19
N LEU A 46 -2.27 9.16 -31.36
CA LEU A 46 -1.60 10.03 -30.39
C LEU A 46 -2.36 10.08 -29.06
N ALA A 47 -3.69 10.21 -29.10
CA ALA A 47 -4.52 10.23 -27.91
C ALA A 47 -4.42 8.92 -27.11
N THR A 48 -4.41 7.76 -27.78
CA THR A 48 -4.25 6.46 -27.13
C THR A 48 -2.87 6.30 -26.48
N VAL A 49 -1.79 6.72 -27.15
CA VAL A 49 -0.43 6.72 -26.57
C VAL A 49 -0.32 7.66 -25.38
N LEU A 50 -0.92 8.85 -25.46
CA LEU A 50 -0.96 9.82 -24.36
C LEU A 50 -1.71 9.22 -23.16
N LEU A 51 -2.89 8.64 -23.39
CA LEU A 51 -3.70 8.00 -22.35
C LEU A 51 -2.94 6.85 -21.69
N ALA A 52 -2.31 5.98 -22.48
CA ALA A 52 -1.51 4.87 -21.98
C ALA A 52 -0.34 5.37 -21.12
N SER A 53 0.32 6.45 -21.55
CA SER A 53 1.42 7.08 -20.81
C SER A 53 0.96 7.68 -19.48
N VAL A 54 -0.19 8.36 -19.45
CA VAL A 54 -0.79 8.92 -18.22
C VAL A 54 -1.17 7.80 -17.26
N LEU A 55 -1.82 6.74 -17.75
CA LEU A 55 -2.18 5.58 -16.93
C LEU A 55 -0.92 4.89 -16.39
N SER A 56 0.07 4.63 -17.24
CA SER A 56 1.34 4.02 -16.85
C SER A 56 2.04 4.84 -15.76
N PHE A 57 2.10 6.16 -15.93
CA PHE A 57 2.66 7.06 -14.92
C PHE A 57 1.89 7.01 -13.59
N PHE A 58 0.56 7.00 -13.64
CA PHE A 58 -0.29 6.87 -12.45
C PHE A 58 -0.05 5.54 -11.72
N TRP A 59 -0.02 4.41 -12.45
CA TRP A 59 0.26 3.09 -11.92
C TRP A 59 1.66 3.01 -11.32
N TYR A 60 2.67 3.56 -12.00
CA TYR A 60 4.05 3.59 -11.52
C TYR A 60 4.16 4.34 -10.19
N ARG A 61 3.53 5.52 -10.07
CA ARG A 61 3.48 6.27 -8.81
C ARG A 61 2.74 5.52 -7.69
N ARG A 62 1.64 4.82 -8.02
CA ARG A 62 0.89 3.98 -7.06
C ARG A 62 1.75 2.82 -6.56
N TYR A 63 2.46 2.15 -7.47
CA TYR A 63 3.34 1.02 -7.19
C TYR A 63 4.52 1.43 -6.29
N LEU A 64 5.18 2.55 -6.59
CA LEU A 64 6.26 3.09 -5.75
C LEU A 64 5.79 3.40 -4.33
N ARG A 65 4.64 4.06 -4.17
CA ARG A 65 4.06 4.33 -2.84
C ARG A 65 3.75 3.04 -2.09
N SER A 66 3.15 2.05 -2.76
CA SER A 66 2.84 0.77 -2.12
C SER A 66 4.10 0.01 -1.70
N ARG A 67 5.16 0.04 -2.51
CA ARG A 67 6.46 -0.56 -2.20
C ARG A 67 7.10 0.10 -0.99
N GLN A 68 7.10 1.43 -0.91
CA GLN A 68 7.66 2.17 0.23
C GLN A 68 6.91 1.84 1.53
N LEU A 69 5.57 1.89 1.52
CA LEU A 69 4.76 1.54 2.69
C LEU A 69 5.02 0.11 3.17
N LEU A 70 5.09 -0.85 2.25
CA LEU A 70 5.42 -2.24 2.59
C LEU A 70 6.83 -2.35 3.18
N GLN A 71 7.82 -1.66 2.62
CA GLN A 71 9.18 -1.68 3.16
C GLN A 71 9.27 -1.06 4.55
N ASP A 72 8.58 0.05 4.79
CA ASP A 72 8.56 0.70 6.10
C ASP A 72 7.86 -0.17 7.15
N GLU A 73 6.77 -0.83 6.76
CA GLU A 73 6.08 -1.76 7.65
C GLU A 73 6.92 -3.01 7.94
N MET A 74 7.62 -3.57 6.93
CA MET A 74 8.56 -4.67 7.14
C MET A 74 9.70 -4.27 8.07
N LYS A 75 10.33 -3.11 7.85
CA LYS A 75 11.38 -2.58 8.76
C LYS A 75 10.85 -2.39 10.18
N ARG A 76 9.61 -1.93 10.34
CA ARG A 76 8.97 -1.79 11.65
C ARG A 76 8.78 -3.14 12.32
N LYS A 77 8.31 -4.15 11.58
CA LYS A 77 8.15 -5.53 12.07
C LYS A 77 9.49 -6.15 12.46
N GLU A 78 10.53 -6.01 11.64
CA GLU A 78 11.88 -6.47 11.95
C GLU A 78 12.42 -5.83 13.24
N LYS A 79 12.24 -4.52 13.41
CA LYS A 79 12.61 -3.82 14.64
C LYS A 79 11.87 -4.36 15.87
N LEU A 80 10.57 -4.63 15.76
CA LEU A 80 9.78 -5.20 16.85
C LEU A 80 10.25 -6.61 17.21
N VAL A 81 10.56 -7.45 16.22
CA VAL A 81 11.12 -8.79 16.46
C VAL A 81 12.46 -8.71 17.17
N ALA A 82 13.36 -7.84 16.71
CA ALA A 82 14.66 -7.62 17.34
C ALA A 82 14.50 -7.13 18.80
N LEU A 83 13.60 -6.16 19.04
CA LEU A 83 13.27 -5.69 20.38
C LEU A 83 12.70 -6.79 21.26
N GLY A 84 11.81 -7.65 20.75
CA GLY A 84 11.27 -8.79 21.49
C GLY A 84 12.35 -9.79 21.88
N HIS A 85 13.31 -10.07 20.98
CA HIS A 85 14.43 -10.96 21.27
C HIS A 85 15.37 -10.39 22.34
N LEU A 86 15.72 -9.09 22.21
CA LEU A 86 16.53 -8.40 23.21
C LEU A 86 15.82 -8.32 24.56
N ALA A 87 14.53 -7.98 24.57
CA ALA A 87 13.72 -7.94 25.79
C ALA A 87 13.68 -9.30 26.47
N ALA A 88 13.60 -10.41 25.72
CA ALA A 88 13.65 -11.76 26.29
C ALA A 88 14.99 -12.05 26.99
N GLY A 89 16.11 -11.64 26.37
CA GLY A 89 17.44 -11.76 26.98
C GLY A 89 17.55 -10.93 28.27
N VAL A 90 17.21 -9.63 28.18
CA VAL A 90 17.24 -8.72 29.34
C VAL A 90 16.34 -9.19 30.46
N ALA A 91 15.14 -9.66 30.15
CA ALA A 91 14.21 -10.18 31.15
C ALA A 91 14.74 -11.43 31.84
N HIS A 92 15.42 -12.33 31.10
CA HIS A 92 16.09 -13.47 31.71
C HIS A 92 17.18 -13.00 32.68
N GLU A 93 17.98 -12.03 32.28
CA GLU A 93 19.04 -11.45 33.12
C GLU A 93 18.52 -10.70 34.35
N ILE A 94 17.33 -10.07 34.29
CA ILE A 94 16.67 -9.42 35.44
C ILE A 94 16.02 -10.45 36.36
N ARG A 95 15.41 -11.50 35.80
CA ARG A 95 14.75 -12.57 36.58
C ARG A 95 15.76 -13.31 37.46
N ASN A 96 17.02 -13.39 37.02
CA ASN A 96 18.10 -14.02 37.78
C ASN A 96 18.38 -13.35 39.15
N PRO A 97 18.78 -12.07 39.24
CA PRO A 97 18.99 -11.39 40.51
C PRO A 97 17.71 -11.30 41.35
N LEU A 98 16.52 -11.15 40.74
CA LEU A 98 15.26 -11.20 41.49
C LEU A 98 15.02 -12.57 42.15
N SER A 99 15.34 -13.66 41.44
CA SER A 99 15.27 -15.02 42.00
C SER A 99 16.26 -15.21 43.15
N SER A 100 17.48 -14.68 43.03
CA SER A 100 18.47 -14.67 44.11
C SER A 100 18.01 -13.87 45.33
N ILE A 101 17.45 -12.66 45.13
CA ILE A 101 16.90 -11.82 46.20
C ILE A 101 15.77 -12.55 46.91
N LYS A 102 14.84 -13.15 46.17
CA LYS A 102 13.75 -13.97 46.73
C LYS A 102 14.29 -15.14 47.55
N GLY A 103 15.30 -15.85 47.02
CA GLY A 103 15.93 -16.98 47.71
C GLY A 103 16.55 -16.58 49.04
N LEU A 104 17.34 -15.50 49.04
CA LEU A 104 17.93 -14.93 50.26
C LEU A 104 16.86 -14.45 51.24
N ALA A 105 15.84 -13.75 50.77
CA ALA A 105 14.74 -13.27 51.58
C ALA A 105 14.00 -14.44 52.27
N LYS A 106 13.69 -15.51 51.53
CA LYS A 106 13.10 -16.74 52.11
C LYS A 106 14.03 -17.40 53.13
N TYR A 107 15.32 -17.52 52.80
CA TYR A 107 16.33 -18.08 53.69
C TYR A 107 16.40 -17.35 55.04
N PHE A 108 16.34 -16.01 55.03
CA PHE A 108 16.32 -15.20 56.25
C PHE A 108 14.99 -15.30 56.99
N ALA A 109 13.86 -15.33 56.28
CA ALA A 109 12.55 -15.51 56.90
C ALA A 109 12.46 -16.83 57.68
N GLU A 110 13.00 -17.92 57.14
CA GLU A 110 13.03 -19.24 57.80
C GLU A 110 13.89 -19.30 59.06
N ARG A 111 14.87 -18.39 59.20
CA ARG A 111 15.81 -18.33 60.33
C ARG A 111 15.46 -17.26 61.36
N ALA A 112 14.63 -16.29 60.99
CA ALA A 112 14.15 -15.27 61.90
C ALA A 112 13.01 -15.81 62.79
N PRO A 113 12.90 -15.35 64.05
CA PRO A 113 11.77 -15.68 64.91
C PRO A 113 10.44 -15.36 64.21
N ALA A 114 9.53 -16.33 64.16
CA ALA A 114 8.23 -16.15 63.54
C ALA A 114 7.48 -14.97 64.19
N GLY A 115 6.94 -14.08 63.34
CA GLY A 115 6.26 -12.86 63.78
C GLY A 115 7.18 -11.69 64.17
N GLY A 116 8.50 -11.90 64.27
CA GLY A 116 9.47 -10.83 64.52
C GLY A 116 9.65 -9.89 63.32
N GLU A 117 10.16 -8.68 63.58
CA GLU A 117 10.37 -7.64 62.56
C GLU A 117 11.22 -8.14 61.37
N ALA A 118 12.33 -8.82 61.65
CA ALA A 118 13.20 -9.39 60.61
C ALA A 118 12.48 -10.44 59.74
N HIS A 119 11.58 -11.25 60.33
CA HIS A 119 10.78 -12.22 59.59
C HIS A 119 9.78 -11.52 58.66
N GLN A 120 9.12 -10.46 59.14
CA GLN A 120 8.16 -9.68 58.35
C GLN A 120 8.85 -8.95 57.19
N LEU A 121 9.99 -8.29 57.44
CA LEU A 121 10.78 -7.62 56.40
C LEU A 121 11.25 -8.61 55.32
N ALA A 122 11.73 -9.78 55.73
CA ALA A 122 12.15 -10.83 54.81
C ALA A 122 10.98 -11.36 53.95
N GLN A 123 9.77 -11.50 54.52
CA GLN A 123 8.58 -11.83 53.73
C GLN A 123 8.21 -10.73 52.72
N VAL A 124 8.31 -9.45 53.11
CA VAL A 124 8.04 -8.31 52.20
C VAL A 124 9.03 -8.32 51.04
N MET A 125 10.33 -8.51 51.31
CA MET A 125 11.35 -8.61 50.25
C MET A 125 11.05 -9.75 49.27
N ALA A 126 10.63 -10.92 49.76
CA ALA A 126 10.27 -12.05 48.90
C ALA A 126 9.04 -11.74 48.03
N LYS A 127 8.02 -11.07 48.60
CA LYS A 127 6.82 -10.63 47.86
C LYS A 127 7.16 -9.60 46.78
N GLU A 128 8.01 -8.63 47.07
CA GLU A 128 8.41 -7.62 46.08
C GLU A 128 9.23 -8.22 44.94
N ALA A 129 10.13 -9.17 45.23
CA ALA A 129 10.85 -9.89 44.19
C ALA A 129 9.90 -10.68 43.26
N ASP A 130 8.86 -11.32 43.81
CA ASP A 130 7.82 -11.99 43.03
C ASP A 130 6.97 -11.01 42.20
N ARG A 131 6.61 -9.87 42.79
CA ARG A 131 5.88 -8.81 42.09
C ARG A 131 6.68 -8.29 40.90
N LEU A 132 7.98 -8.02 41.07
CA LEU A 132 8.86 -7.58 39.99
C LEU A 132 9.01 -8.65 38.90
N ASN A 133 9.12 -9.93 39.27
CA ASN A 133 9.11 -11.02 38.29
C ASN A 133 7.84 -11.04 37.44
N ARG A 134 6.68 -10.75 38.04
CA ARG A 134 5.40 -10.69 37.31
C ARG A 134 5.37 -9.50 36.36
N VAL A 135 5.78 -8.31 36.80
CA VAL A 135 5.88 -7.10 35.95
C VAL A 135 6.81 -7.33 34.76
N VAL A 136 7.97 -7.96 34.97
CA VAL A 136 8.91 -8.30 33.88
C VAL A 136 8.25 -9.26 32.87
N SER A 137 7.44 -10.20 33.36
CA SER A 137 6.73 -11.17 32.51
C SER A 137 5.63 -10.51 31.69
N GLU A 138 4.84 -9.63 32.30
CA GLU A 138 3.79 -8.85 31.63
C GLU A 138 4.39 -7.93 30.55
N LEU A 139 5.51 -7.26 30.84
CA LEU A 139 6.19 -6.41 29.85
C LEU A 139 6.71 -7.21 28.65
N LEU A 140 7.18 -8.43 28.87
CA LEU A 140 7.64 -9.34 27.82
C LEU A 140 6.53 -9.79 26.88
N GLU A 141 5.32 -9.98 27.40
CA GLU A 141 4.17 -10.38 26.58
C GLU A 141 3.79 -9.31 25.56
N LEU A 142 4.00 -8.02 25.88
CA LEU A 142 3.70 -6.91 24.96
C LEU A 142 4.61 -6.86 23.72
N VAL A 143 5.83 -7.38 23.82
CA VAL A 143 6.84 -7.33 22.74
C VAL A 143 7.06 -8.67 22.06
N LYS A 144 6.40 -9.73 22.52
CA LYS A 144 6.52 -11.07 21.93
C LYS A 144 5.78 -11.08 20.58
N PRO A 145 6.43 -11.49 19.47
CA PRO A 145 5.73 -11.65 18.21
C PRO A 145 4.64 -12.71 18.36
N THR A 146 3.37 -12.30 18.24
CA THR A 146 2.24 -13.23 18.29
C THR A 146 2.22 -14.04 17.00
N HIS A 147 2.73 -15.26 17.05
CA HIS A 147 2.45 -16.24 16.01
C HIS A 147 1.01 -16.72 16.21
N LEU A 148 0.06 -16.15 15.44
CA LEU A 148 -1.31 -16.65 15.43
C LEU A 148 -1.32 -18.05 14.82
N ALA A 149 -1.47 -19.07 15.66
CA ALA A 149 -1.81 -20.42 15.24
C ALA A 149 -3.33 -20.53 15.14
N LEU A 150 -3.86 -20.33 13.93
CA LEU A 150 -5.29 -20.52 13.68
C LEU A 150 -5.60 -22.03 13.74
N GLN A 151 -6.55 -22.39 14.59
CA GLN A 151 -7.05 -23.75 14.73
C GLN A 151 -8.57 -23.74 14.85
N ALA A 152 -9.22 -24.82 14.43
CA ALA A 152 -10.63 -25.02 14.69
C ALA A 152 -10.82 -25.25 16.21
N VAL A 153 -11.74 -24.51 16.83
CA VAL A 153 -12.04 -24.61 18.27
C VAL A 153 -13.53 -24.66 18.48
N ASP A 154 -13.97 -25.50 19.43
CA ASP A 154 -15.35 -25.49 19.90
C ASP A 154 -15.56 -24.31 20.86
N LEU A 155 -16.42 -23.38 20.43
CA LEU A 155 -16.78 -22.17 21.16
C LEU A 155 -17.39 -22.48 22.54
N ASN A 156 -18.22 -23.52 22.65
CA ASN A 156 -18.87 -23.86 23.92
C ASN A 156 -17.84 -24.30 24.95
N THR A 157 -16.89 -25.14 24.54
CA THR A 157 -15.79 -25.59 25.38
C THR A 157 -14.91 -24.41 25.83
N LEU A 158 -14.59 -23.48 24.92
CA LEU A 158 -13.77 -22.31 25.24
C LEU A 158 -14.45 -21.38 26.25
N ILE A 159 -15.74 -21.11 26.07
CA ILE A 159 -16.54 -20.25 26.96
C ILE A 159 -16.64 -20.86 28.35
N ASN A 160 -16.97 -22.16 28.44
CA ASN A 160 -17.07 -22.85 29.74
C ASN A 160 -15.75 -22.81 30.50
N HIS A 161 -14.63 -23.05 29.83
CA HIS A 161 -13.31 -23.02 30.46
C HIS A 161 -12.94 -21.61 30.96
N SER A 162 -13.31 -20.58 30.21
CA SER A 162 -13.09 -19.18 30.60
C SER A 162 -13.92 -18.79 31.84
N LEU A 163 -15.20 -19.22 31.90
CA LEU A 163 -16.05 -19.00 33.07
C LEU A 163 -15.54 -19.73 34.31
N GLN A 164 -14.93 -20.91 34.13
CA GLN A 164 -14.35 -21.68 35.21
C GLN A 164 -13.12 -21.01 35.82
N LEU A 165 -12.27 -20.38 35.00
CA LEU A 165 -11.11 -19.61 35.47
C LEU A 165 -11.55 -18.38 36.28
N VAL A 166 -12.53 -17.62 35.78
CA VAL A 166 -13.02 -16.39 36.46
C VAL A 166 -13.72 -16.72 37.78
N SER A 167 -14.41 -17.86 37.88
CA SER A 167 -15.08 -18.27 39.11
C SER A 167 -14.14 -18.82 40.20
N GLN A 168 -12.88 -19.13 39.87
CA GLN A 168 -11.87 -19.55 40.87
C GLN A 168 -11.12 -18.37 41.51
N ASP A 169 -11.15 -17.19 40.88
CA ASP A 169 -10.53 -15.96 41.38
C ASP A 169 -11.51 -15.05 42.17
N ALA A 170 -12.74 -15.50 42.41
CA ALA A 170 -13.78 -14.82 43.20
C ALA A 170 -14.02 -15.52 44.55
#